data_AF-A0A3D1R8S3-F1
#
_entry.id   AF-A0A3D1R8S3-F1
#
_cell.length_a   1.000
_cell.length_b   1.000
_cell.length_c   1.000
_cell.angle_alpha   90.00
_cell.angle_beta   90.00
_cell.angle_gamma   90.00
#
_symmetry.space_group_name_H-M   'P 1'
#
loop_
_entity.id
_entity.type
_entity.pdbx_description
1 polymer ?
#
loop_
_entity_poly.entity_id
_entity_poly.type
_entity_poly.pdbx_seq_one_letter_code
_entity_poly.pdbx_strand_id
1 'polypeptide(L)' 'LRDKPVWLFSSGPLGHAENRREDRPPVKQVQRLLNRIGARGHVTFGGRLERNAKGILASRMAKTRAGDWRNPERIRRW' A
#
# COMPACT_ATOMS: atom_id res chain seq x y z
N LEU A 1 -19.23 6.76 -9.25
CA LEU A 1 -17.78 6.75 -9.55
C LEU A 1 -17.46 6.28 -10.96
N ARG A 2 -18.35 5.55 -11.65
CA ARG A 2 -18.06 5.04 -13.01
C ARG A 2 -17.91 6.15 -14.05
N ASP A 3 -18.48 7.32 -13.79
CA ASP A 3 -18.41 8.49 -14.68
C ASP A 3 -17.19 9.38 -14.43
N LYS A 4 -16.37 9.05 -13.42
CA LYS A 4 -15.11 9.74 -13.14
C LYS A 4 -13.94 8.76 -13.25
N PRO A 5 -12.82 9.13 -13.88
CA PRO A 5 -11.60 8.34 -13.83
C PRO A 5 -11.14 8.10 -12.37
N VAL A 6 -11.04 6.83 -11.95
CA VAL A 6 -10.61 6.47 -10.58
C VAL A 6 -9.39 5.54 -10.65
N TRP A 7 -8.41 5.80 -9.79
CA TRP A 7 -7.28 4.92 -9.50
C TRP A 7 -7.26 4.62 -8.01
N LEU A 8 -6.85 3.40 -7.64
CA LEU A 8 -6.63 3.04 -6.25
C LEU A 8 -5.15 2.84 -6.00
N PHE A 9 -4.72 3.02 -4.76
CA PHE A 9 -3.41 2.56 -4.33
C PHE A 9 -3.52 1.87 -2.97
N SER A 10 -2.50 1.08 -2.65
CA SER A 10 -2.33 0.49 -1.32
C SER A 10 -0.96 0.85 -0.76
N SER A 11 -0.90 1.00 0.57
CA SER A 11 0.34 1.23 1.31
C SER A 11 0.70 -0.02 2.08
N GLY A 12 1.95 -0.45 1.94
CA GLY A 12 2.45 -1.71 2.45
C GLY A 12 3.09 -2.51 1.32
N PRO A 13 4.03 -3.39 1.63
CA PRO A 13 4.32 -3.97 2.94
C PRO A 13 5.34 -3.16 3.74
N LEU A 14 5.55 -3.59 4.99
CA LEU A 14 6.63 -3.12 5.85
C LEU A 14 7.75 -4.15 5.79
N GLY A 15 8.97 -3.72 5.44
CA GLY A 15 10.16 -4.57 5.33
C GLY A 15 10.77 -4.62 3.91
N HIS A 16 12.09 -4.79 3.83
CA HIS A 16 12.82 -4.75 2.56
C HIS A 16 12.51 -5.92 1.63
N ALA A 17 12.40 -7.13 2.16
CA ALA A 17 12.15 -8.33 1.35
C ALA A 17 10.76 -8.27 0.71
N GLU A 18 9.79 -7.77 1.45
CA GLU A 18 8.42 -7.64 1.05
C GLU A 18 8.25 -6.53 -0.01
N ASN A 19 9.09 -5.50 -0.01
CA ASN A 19 9.07 -4.41 -0.99
C ASN A 19 9.78 -4.72 -2.32
N ARG A 20 10.39 -5.91 -2.48
CA ARG A 20 11.13 -6.25 -3.71
C ARG A 20 10.26 -6.42 -4.96
N ARG A 21 8.96 -6.67 -4.80
CA ARG A 21 8.03 -6.86 -5.94
C ARG A 21 7.24 -5.59 -6.18
N GLU A 22 7.46 -4.98 -7.33
CA GLU A 22 6.77 -3.74 -7.73
C GLU A 22 5.32 -4.00 -8.14
N ASP A 23 5.05 -5.12 -8.82
CA ASP A 23 3.72 -5.49 -9.34
C ASP A 23 3.01 -6.51 -8.45
N ARG A 24 2.79 -6.15 -7.20
CA ARG A 24 2.00 -6.99 -6.30
C ARG A 24 0.52 -6.94 -6.72
N PRO A 25 -0.14 -8.10 -6.94
CA PRO A 25 -1.57 -8.10 -7.18
C PRO A 25 -2.32 -7.56 -5.96
N PRO A 26 -3.42 -6.82 -6.15
CA PRO A 26 -4.27 -6.38 -5.05
C PRO A 26 -4.77 -7.58 -4.25
N VAL A 27 -4.95 -7.39 -2.94
CA VAL A 27 -5.66 -8.39 -2.13
C VAL A 27 -7.08 -8.57 -2.65
N LYS A 28 -7.68 -9.75 -2.43
CA LYS A 28 -8.99 -10.12 -3.00
C LYS A 28 -10.08 -9.06 -2.79
N GLN A 29 -10.11 -8.42 -1.61
CA GLN A 29 -11.08 -7.37 -1.31
C GLN A 29 -10.87 -6.12 -2.19
N VAL A 30 -9.62 -5.72 -2.41
CA VAL A 30 -9.29 -4.59 -3.28
C VAL A 30 -9.61 -4.94 -4.74
N GLN A 31 -9.32 -6.17 -5.19
CA GLN A 31 -9.69 -6.60 -6.54
C GLN A 31 -11.21 -6.50 -6.78
N ARG A 32 -12.03 -6.95 -5.82
CA ARG A 32 -13.49 -6.80 -5.91
C ARG A 32 -13.92 -5.34 -5.98
N LEU A 33 -13.25 -4.47 -5.22
CA LEU A 33 -13.55 -3.04 -5.22
C LEU A 33 -13.20 -2.38 -6.56
N LEU A 34 -12.02 -2.68 -7.13
CA LEU A 34 -11.60 -2.19 -8.45
C LEU A 34 -12.68 -2.50 -9.51
N ASN A 35 -13.14 -3.75 -9.55
CA ASN A 35 -14.17 -4.20 -10.47
C ASN A 35 -15.51 -3.49 -10.22
N ARG A 36 -15.91 -3.35 -8.95
CA ARG A 36 -17.20 -2.73 -8.58
C ARG A 36 -17.27 -1.26 -9.00
N ILE A 37 -16.19 -0.52 -8.80
CA ILE A 37 -16.16 0.93 -9.07
C ILE A 37 -15.68 1.29 -10.48
N GLY A 38 -15.16 0.32 -11.25
CA GLY A 38 -14.60 0.56 -12.58
C GLY A 38 -13.29 1.35 -12.52
N ALA A 39 -12.42 1.05 -11.55
CA ALA A 39 -11.14 1.72 -11.44
C ALA A 39 -10.23 1.39 -12.62
N ARG A 40 -9.49 2.38 -13.10
CA ARG A 40 -8.58 2.31 -14.25
C ARG A 40 -7.25 1.63 -13.91
N GLY A 41 -6.88 1.58 -12.64
CA GLY A 41 -5.63 0.95 -12.21
C GLY A 41 -5.48 0.87 -10.70
N HIS A 42 -4.50 0.06 -10.30
CA HIS A 42 -4.08 -0.11 -8.91
C HIS A 42 -2.57 -0.23 -8.83
N VAL A 43 -1.98 0.36 -7.80
CA VAL A 43 -0.56 0.17 -7.46
C VAL A 43 -0.41 -0.05 -5.97
N THR A 44 0.60 -0.84 -5.59
CA THR A 44 1.01 -0.99 -4.19
C THR A 44 2.34 -0.27 -3.98
N PHE A 45 2.40 0.65 -3.02
CA PHE A 45 3.62 1.33 -2.58
C PHE A 45 4.09 0.79 -1.24
N GLY A 46 5.39 0.84 -0.98
CA GLY A 46 5.92 0.48 0.33
C GLY A 46 5.31 1.28 1.46
N GLY A 47 5.13 0.63 2.61
CA GLY A 47 4.50 1.25 3.77
C GLY A 47 5.47 2.11 4.58
N ARG A 48 4.91 2.84 5.54
CA ARG A 48 5.66 3.49 6.61
C ARG A 48 5.02 3.13 7.94
N LEU A 49 5.83 2.77 8.92
CA LEU A 49 5.40 2.54 10.29
C LEU A 49 6.36 3.23 11.24
N GLU A 50 5.85 4.18 12.01
CA GLU A 50 6.63 4.85 13.05
C GLU A 50 6.95 3.91 14.20
N ARG A 51 8.11 4.13 14.84
CA ARG A 51 8.49 3.38 16.06
C ARG A 51 7.50 3.58 17.20
N ASN A 52 6.86 4.75 17.28
CA ASN A 52 5.88 5.11 18.30
C ASN A 52 4.43 4.97 17.81
N ALA A 53 4.17 4.16 16.77
CA ALA A 53 2.83 3.95 16.25
C ALA A 53 1.86 3.52 17.35
N LYS A 54 0.71 4.19 17.43
CA LYS A 54 -0.30 4.00 18.48
C LYS A 54 -1.28 2.87 18.13
N GLY A 55 -1.81 2.22 19.16
CA GLY A 55 -2.78 1.12 19.04
C GLY A 55 -2.13 -0.26 19.12
N ILE A 56 -2.83 -1.23 19.71
CA ILE A 56 -2.25 -2.52 20.13
C ILE A 56 -1.51 -3.23 18.99
N LEU A 57 -2.11 -3.29 17.79
CA LEU A 57 -1.51 -3.96 16.64
C LEU A 57 -0.32 -3.18 16.07
N ALA A 58 -0.48 -1.88 15.84
CA ALA A 58 0.57 -1.04 15.26
C ALA A 58 1.79 -0.94 16.19
N SER A 59 1.57 -0.78 17.50
CA SER A 59 2.64 -0.76 18.50
C SER A 59 3.38 -2.10 18.58
N ARG A 60 2.69 -3.24 18.42
CA ARG A 60 3.33 -4.56 18.35
C ARG A 60 4.16 -4.72 17.07
N MET A 61 3.61 -4.33 15.92
CA MET A 61 4.31 -4.39 14.64
C MET A 61 5.55 -3.47 14.62
N ALA A 62 5.47 -2.29 15.23
CA ALA A 62 6.56 -1.31 15.26
C ALA A 62 7.82 -1.85 15.95
N LYS A 63 7.69 -2.81 16.87
CA LYS A 63 8.82 -3.46 17.55
C LYS A 63 9.77 -4.17 16.58
N THR A 64 9.26 -4.68 15.46
CA THR A 64 10.06 -5.47 14.50
C THR A 64 9.99 -4.95 13.07
N ARG A 65 9.04 -4.05 12.78
CA ARG A 65 8.74 -3.57 11.42
C ARG A 65 8.55 -2.06 11.35
N ALA A 66 9.14 -1.30 12.26
CA ALA A 66 9.20 0.15 12.11
C ALA A 66 10.23 0.55 11.04
N GLY A 67 9.87 1.56 10.25
CA GLY A 67 10.67 2.03 9.11
C GLY A 67 9.81 2.71 8.05
N ASP A 68 10.47 3.24 7.04
CA ASP A 68 9.85 3.85 5.87
C ASP A 68 10.39 3.16 4.62
N TRP A 69 9.51 2.49 3.89
CA TRP A 69 9.84 1.77 2.65
C TRP A 69 9.21 2.41 1.42
N ARG A 70 8.63 3.60 1.58
CA ARG A 70 8.14 4.37 0.44
C ARG A 70 9.33 4.73 -0.45
N ASN A 71 9.13 4.63 -1.76
CA ASN A 71 10.05 5.17 -2.75
C ASN A 71 9.44 6.47 -3.31
N PRO A 72 9.90 7.66 -2.87
CA PRO A 72 9.33 8.93 -3.31
C PRO A 72 9.40 9.15 -4.82
N GLU A 73 10.44 8.66 -5.49
CA GLU A 73 10.56 8.80 -6.95
C GLU A 73 9.51 7.95 -7.66
N ARG A 74 9.30 6.71 -7.22
CA ARG A 74 8.26 5.84 -7.78
C ARG A 74 6.87 6.42 -7.56
N ILE A 75 6.62 7.01 -6.39
CA ILE A 75 5.34 7.68 -6.08
C ILE A 75 5.13 8.88 -7.00
N ARG A 76 6.16 9.66 -7.31
CA ARG A 76 6.03 10.81 -8.22
C ARG A 76 5.87 10.43 -9.69
N ARG A 77 6.39 9.27 -10.11
CA ARG A 77 6.27 8.76 -11.48
C ARG A 77 4.91 8.14 -11.79
N TRP A 78 4.18 7.70 -10.76
CA TRP A 78 2.85 7.10 -10.88
C TRP A 78 1.77 8.18 -10.77
#